data_AF-A0A849QFK7-F1
#
_entry.id   AF-A0A849QFK7-F1
#
_cell.length_a   1.000
_cell.length_b   1.000
_cell.length_c   1.000
_cell.angle_alpha   90.00
_cell.angle_beta   90.00
_cell.angle_gamma   90.00
#
_symmetry.space_group_name_H-M   'P 1'
#
loop_
_entity.id
_entity.type
_entity.pdbx_description
1 polymer ?
#
loop_
_entity_poly.entity_id
_entity_poly.type
_entity_poly.pdbx_seq_one_letter_code
_entity_poly.pdbx_strand_id
1 'polypeptide(L)' 'MFLRKKIIKGHEYWYLVENKWIDGKSRQRVVRYLGSRGNFDMGAVVREIEKDKLAKKEKKHKTQAKS' A
#
# COMPACT_ATOMS: atom_id res chain seq x y z
N MET A 1 0.32 0.31 -3.63
CA MET A 1 0.00 0.16 -2.18
C MET A 1 -0.87 1.33 -1.74
N PHE A 2 -1.47 1.29 -0.55
CA PHE A 2 -2.21 2.43 0.01
C PHE A 2 -2.19 2.42 1.54
N LEU A 3 -2.49 3.59 2.12
CA LEU A 3 -2.64 3.78 3.56
C LEU A 3 -4.02 3.32 4.03
N ARG A 4 -4.05 2.53 5.09
CA ARG A 4 -5.28 2.12 5.77
C ARG A 4 -5.27 2.61 7.20
N LYS A 5 -6.32 3.35 7.55
CA LYS A 5 -6.59 3.80 8.91
C LYS A 5 -7.49 2.79 9.63
N LYS A 6 -7.20 2.51 10.90
CA LYS A 6 -8.05 1.71 11.78
C LYS A 6 -8.14 2.39 13.15
N ILE A 7 -9.35 2.47 13.69
CA ILE A 7 -9.59 2.94 15.05
C ILE A 7 -9.83 1.73 15.94
N ILE A 8 -9.07 1.59 17.03
CA ILE A 8 -9.22 0.51 18.01
C ILE A 8 -9.24 1.14 19.40
N LYS A 9 -10.32 0.93 20.15
CA LYS A 9 -10.51 1.50 21.50
C LYS A 9 -10.25 3.01 21.56
N GLY A 10 -10.70 3.76 20.54
CA GLY A 10 -10.48 5.21 20.45
C GLY A 10 -9.10 5.65 19.96
N HIS A 11 -8.14 4.72 19.80
CA HIS A 11 -6.81 5.03 19.27
C HIS A 11 -6.75 4.83 17.76
N GLU A 12 -6.10 5.77 17.07
CA GLU A 12 -5.90 5.74 15.61
C GLU A 12 -4.60 5.02 15.26
N TYR A 13 -4.69 4.02 14.37
CA TYR A 13 -3.59 3.19 13.89
C TYR A 13 -3.52 3.23 12.37
N TRP A 14 -2.31 3.36 11.84
CA TRP A 14 -2.06 3.42 10.41
C TRP A 14 -1.27 2.21 9.93
N TYR A 15 -1.65 1.71 8.76
CA TYR A 15 -1.05 0.54 8.14
C TYR A 15 -0.80 0.83 6.66
N LEU A 16 0.34 0.38 6.17
CA LEU A 16 0.60 0.28 4.75
C LEU A 16 0.10 -1.07 4.27
N VAL A 17 -0.83 -1.06 3.32
CA VAL A 17 -1.44 -2.27 2.78
C VAL A 17 -1.25 -2.36 1.28
N GLU A 18 -1.21 -3.58 0.78
CA GLU A 18 -1.27 -3.89 -0.63
C GLU A 18 -2.49 -4.74 -0.95
N ASN A 19 -3.00 -4.61 -2.17
CA ASN A 19 -4.08 -5.44 -2.63
C ASN A 19 -3.53 -6.58 -3.49
N LYS A 20 -3.99 -7.80 -3.22
CA LYS A 20 -3.68 -8.99 -4.01
C LYS A 20 -4.96 -9.64 -4.50
N TRP A 21 -4.97 -9.98 -5.78
CA TRP A 21 -6.02 -10.81 -6.34
C TRP A 21 -5.66 -12.27 -6.11
N ILE A 22 -6.50 -12.97 -5.35
CA ILE A 22 -6.35 -14.39 -5.02
C ILE A 22 -7.73 -15.02 -5.26
N ASP A 23 -7.79 -16.02 -6.13
CA ASP A 23 -9.03 -16.72 -6.51
C ASP A 23 -10.14 -15.78 -7.00
N GLY A 24 -9.79 -14.78 -7.81
CA GLY A 24 -10.73 -13.77 -8.31
C GLY A 24 -11.25 -12.79 -7.24
N LYS A 25 -10.80 -12.92 -5.98
CA LYS A 25 -11.17 -12.02 -4.89
C LYS A 25 -10.00 -11.09 -4.53
N SER A 26 -10.34 -9.83 -4.28
CA SER A 26 -9.42 -8.82 -3.80
C SER A 26 -9.17 -9.03 -2.29
N ARG A 27 -7.98 -9.51 -1.92
CA ARG A 27 -7.53 -9.65 -0.53
C ARG A 27 -6.48 -8.59 -0.19
N GLN A 28 -6.68 -7.91 0.94
CA GLN A 28 -5.72 -6.96 1.46
C GLN A 28 -4.66 -7.68 2.28
N ARG A 29 -3.39 -7.37 2.01
CA ARG A 29 -2.25 -7.79 2.83
C ARG A 29 -1.66 -6.58 3.51
N VAL A 30 -1.47 -6.67 4.83
CA VAL A 30 -0.71 -5.67 5.58
C VAL A 30 0.78 -5.85 5.25
N VAL A 31 1.39 -4.79 4.76
CA VAL A 31 2.83 -4.74 4.44
C VAL A 31 3.60 -4.26 5.65
N ARG A 32 3.13 -3.17 6.28
CA ARG A 32 3.81 -2.56 7.43
C ARG A 32 2.83 -1.87 8.36
N TYR A 33 3.04 -2.02 9.66
CA TYR A 33 2.41 -1.16 10.65
C TYR A 33 3.19 0.14 10.75
N LEU A 34 2.50 1.26 10.63
CA LEU A 34 3.13 2.59 10.59
C LEU A 34 3.12 3.28 11.95
N GLY A 35 2.32 2.82 12.91
CA GLY A 35 2.19 3.49 14.20
C GLY A 35 0.83 4.13 14.40
N SER A 36 0.70 4.87 15.49
CA SER A 36 -0.45 5.73 15.77
C SER A 36 -0.28 7.12 15.16
N ARG A 37 -1.37 7.92 15.15
CA ARG A 37 -1.33 9.32 14.72
C ARG A 37 -0.19 10.07 15.40
N GLY A 38 0.68 10.72 14.62
CA GLY A 38 1.81 11.53 15.12
C GLY A 38 3.15 10.80 15.23
N ASN A 39 3.18 9.47 15.10
CA ASN A 39 4.41 8.67 15.30
C ASN A 39 5.12 8.25 14.01
N PHE A 40 4.69 8.72 12.82
CA PHE A 40 5.34 8.35 11.56
C PHE A 40 5.33 9.46 10.51
N ASP A 41 6.37 9.43 9.66
CA ASP A 41 6.54 10.35 8.55
C ASP A 41 5.63 9.97 7.37
N MET A 42 4.52 10.71 7.23
CA MET A 42 3.59 10.58 6.11
C MET A 42 4.27 10.80 4.75
N GLY A 43 5.19 11.75 4.64
CA GLY A 43 5.87 12.08 3.39
C GLY A 43 6.73 10.93 2.89
N ALA A 44 7.49 10.29 3.78
CA ALA A 44 8.27 9.10 3.45
C ALA A 44 7.38 7.95 2.94
N VAL A 45 6.22 7.72 3.59
CA VAL A 45 5.30 6.66 3.19
C VAL A 45 4.63 6.94 1.85
N VAL A 46 4.25 8.19 1.58
CA VAL A 46 3.67 8.59 0.28
C VAL A 46 4.67 8.34 -0.85
N ARG A 47 5.94 8.73 -0.67
CA ARG A 47 7.00 8.46 -1.67
C ARG A 47 7.18 6.96 -1.93
N GLU A 48 7.09 6.13 -0.90
CA GLU A 48 7.16 4.67 -1.04
C GLU A 48 5.97 4.13 -1.87
N ILE A 49 4.76 4.63 -1.60
CA ILE A 49 3.55 4.26 -2.36
C ILE A 49 3.68 4.67 -3.84
N GLU A 50 4.21 5.86 -4.11
CA GLU A 50 4.43 6.36 -5.47
C GLU A 50 5.45 5.51 -6.24
N LYS A 51 6.56 5.15 -5.59
CA LYS A 51 7.57 4.24 -6.18
C LYS A 51 6.96 2.89 -6.54
N ASP A 52 6.14 2.30 -5.67
CA ASP A 52 5.43 1.04 -5.96
C ASP A 52 4.47 1.18 -7.15
N LYS A 53 3.74 2.30 -7.25
CA LYS A 53 2.85 2.57 -8.38
C LYS A 53 3.63 2.69 -9.69
N LEU A 54 4.75 3.40 -9.69
CA LEU A 54 5.62 3.57 -10.86
C LEU A 54 6.17 2.21 -11.32
N ALA A 55 6.72 1.42 -10.39
CA ALA A 55 7.25 0.10 -10.69
C ALA A 55 6.19 -0.86 -11.28
N LYS A 56 4.93 -0.78 -10.81
CA LYS A 56 3.81 -1.56 -11.37
C LYS A 56 3.42 -1.09 -12.78
N LYS A 57 3.44 0.22 -13.03
CA LYS A 57 3.17 0.79 -14.35
C LYS A 57 4.21 0.34 -15.37
N GLU A 58 5.49 0.39 -15.01
CA GLU A 58 6.59 -0.07 -15.88
C GLU A 58 6.51 -1.56 -16.20
N LYS A 59 6.19 -2.40 -15.21
CA LYS A 59 5.99 -3.84 -15.43
C LYS A 59 4.85 -4.10 -16.41
N LYS A 60 3.71 -3.41 -16.25
CA LYS A 60 2.55 -3.54 -17.16
C LYS A 60 2.92 -3.16 -18.60
N HIS A 61 3.68 -2.07 -18.79
CA HIS A 61 4.11 -1.61 -20.11
C HIS A 61 5.10 -2.60 -20.77
N LYS A 62 6.05 -3.17 -20.00
CA LYS A 62 6.98 -4.18 -20.52
C LYS A 62 6.29 -5.50 -20.91
N THR A 63 5.21 -5.87 -20.24
CA THR A 63 4.41 -7.06 -20.61
C THR A 63 3.60 -6.83 -21.89
N GLN A 64 3.08 -5.62 -22.11
CA GLN A 64 2.32 -5.28 -23.32
C GLN A 64 3.21 -5.12 -24.57
N ALA A 65 4.46 -4.72 -24.42
CA ALA A 65 5.40 -4.57 -25.55
C ALA A 65 6.04 -5.89 -26.02
N LYS A 66 5.73 -7.03 -25.38
CA LYS A 66 6.28 -8.36 -25.71
C LYS A 66 5.21 -9.36 -26.19
N SER A 67 4.01 -8.90 -26.49
CA SER A 67 2.91 -9.71 -27.05
C SER A 67 2.58 -9.28 -28.47
#